data_AF-A0A2X1QRC8-F1
#
_entry.id   AF-A0A2X1QRC8-F1
#
_cell.length_a   1.000
_cell.length_b   1.000
_cell.length_c   1.000
_cell.angle_alpha   90.00
_cell.angle_beta   90.00
_cell.angle_gamma   90.00
#
_symmetry.space_group_name_H-M   'P 1'
#
loop_
_entity.id
_entity.type
_entity.pdbx_description
1 polymer ?
#
loop_
_entity_poly.entity_id
_entity_poly.type
_entity_poly.pdbx_seq_one_letter_code
_entity_poly.pdbx_strand_id
1 'polypeptide(L)' 'MLHKIEKVRDELVEKGDVALTDLLNDYPNGDRQQLRNLIRSAQKELEQNKPSKAYREIYQMLKVLMLED' A
#
# COMPACT_ATOMS: atom_id res chain seq x y z
N MET A 1 3.28 13.98 -8.03
CA MET A 1 3.52 13.14 -6.83
C MET A 1 2.33 12.25 -6.49
N LEU A 2 1.09 12.78 -6.49
CA LEU A 2 -0.13 11.99 -6.20
C LEU A 2 -0.31 10.77 -7.14
N HIS A 3 -0.10 10.92 -8.45
CA HIS A 3 -0.16 9.78 -9.38
C HIS A 3 0.88 8.69 -9.10
N LYS A 4 2.05 9.04 -8.52
CA LYS A 4 3.07 8.05 -8.14
C LYS A 4 2.56 7.20 -6.98
N ILE A 5 1.94 7.83 -6.00
CA ILE A 5 1.37 7.18 -4.80
C ILE A 5 0.24 6.22 -5.20
N GLU A 6 -0.62 6.64 -6.13
CA GLU A 6 -1.68 5.77 -6.67
C GLU A 6 -1.10 4.53 -7.35
N LYS A 7 -0.09 4.72 -8.22
CA LYS A 7 0.58 3.61 -8.89
C LYS A 7 1.23 2.63 -7.90
N VAL A 8 1.90 3.15 -6.87
CA VAL A 8 2.52 2.31 -5.83
C VAL A 8 1.46 1.53 -5.05
N ARG A 9 0.36 2.17 -4.64
CA ARG A 9 -0.76 1.47 -3.98
C ARG A 9 -1.29 0.33 -4.85
N ASP A 10 -1.50 0.59 -6.13
CA ASP A 10 -2.06 -0.40 -7.05
C ASP A 10 -1.10 -1.60 -7.18
N GLU A 11 0.19 -1.32 -7.31
CA GLU A 11 1.25 -2.33 -7.35
C GLU A 11 1.38 -3.12 -6.05
N LEU A 12 1.21 -2.48 -4.88
CA LEU A 12 1.20 -3.16 -3.59
C LEU A 12 0.04 -4.16 -3.48
N VAL A 13 -1.15 -3.79 -3.95
CA VAL A 13 -2.32 -4.67 -3.89
C VAL A 13 -2.22 -5.79 -4.92
N GLU A 14 -1.65 -5.52 -6.11
CA GLU A 14 -1.46 -6.53 -7.15
C GLU A 14 -0.35 -7.55 -6.81
N LYS A 15 0.82 -7.07 -6.37
CA LYS A 15 2.04 -7.88 -6.21
C LYS A 15 2.35 -8.28 -4.76
N GLY A 16 1.62 -7.73 -3.78
CA GLY A 16 1.73 -8.14 -2.40
C GLY A 16 3.11 -7.87 -1.78
N ASP A 17 3.67 -8.88 -1.11
CA ASP A 17 4.93 -8.78 -0.37
C ASP A 17 6.14 -8.41 -1.24
N VAL A 18 6.10 -8.75 -2.54
CA VAL A 18 7.18 -8.42 -3.47
C VAL A 18 7.29 -6.91 -3.60
N ALA A 19 6.20 -6.25 -3.98
CA ALA A 19 6.15 -4.80 -4.08
C ALA A 19 6.34 -4.10 -2.73
N LEU A 20 5.89 -4.69 -1.62
CA LEU A 20 6.16 -4.16 -0.29
C LEU A 20 7.65 -4.18 0.05
N THR A 21 8.37 -5.22 -0.36
CA THR A 21 9.81 -5.31 -0.15
C THR A 21 10.53 -4.23 -0.96
N ASP A 22 10.16 -4.06 -2.22
CA ASP A 22 10.74 -3.03 -3.08
C ASP A 22 10.48 -1.63 -2.54
N LEU A 23 9.25 -1.35 -2.09
CA LEU A 23 8.88 -0.07 -1.48
C LEU A 23 9.74 0.24 -0.24
N LEU A 24 9.94 -0.74 0.64
CA LEU A 24 10.69 -0.53 1.89
C LEU A 24 12.20 -0.45 1.69
N ASN A 25 12.71 -0.84 0.52
CA ASN A 25 14.10 -0.54 0.17
C ASN A 25 14.28 0.96 -0.10
N ASP A 26 13.30 1.60 -0.73
CA ASP A 26 13.31 3.05 -0.99
C ASP A 26 12.89 3.86 0.25
N TYR A 27 11.97 3.33 1.06
CA TYR A 27 11.41 3.97 2.25
C TYR A 27 11.54 3.07 3.49
N PRO A 28 12.76 2.93 4.07
CA PRO A 28 13.04 1.96 5.13
C PRO A 28 12.33 2.23 6.46
N ASN A 29 11.82 3.46 6.65
CA ASN A 29 11.07 3.86 7.85
C ASN A 29 9.60 3.41 7.83
N GLY A 30 9.12 2.84 6.72
CA GLY A 30 7.74 2.39 6.60
C GLY A 30 7.42 1.22 7.53
N ASP A 31 6.25 1.26 8.19
CA ASP A 31 5.76 0.13 8.98
C ASP A 31 5.34 -1.03 8.07
N ARG A 32 6.28 -1.97 7.88
CA ARG A 32 6.10 -3.18 7.08
C ARG A 32 4.89 -4.00 7.51
N GLN A 33 4.66 -4.16 8.81
CA GLN A 33 3.64 -5.05 9.30
C GLN A 33 2.24 -4.46 9.08
N GLN A 34 2.10 -3.15 9.30
CA GLN A 34 0.87 -2.44 9.01
C GLN A 34 0.55 -2.44 7.51
N LEU A 35 1.53 -2.12 6.64
CA LEU A 35 1.33 -2.15 5.19
C LEU A 35 0.95 -3.55 4.69
N ARG A 36 1.64 -4.59 5.15
CA ARG A 36 1.31 -5.99 4.79
C ARG A 36 -0.11 -6.39 5.20
N ASN A 37 -0.57 -5.96 6.38
CA ASN A 37 -1.93 -6.24 6.84
C ASN A 37 -2.98 -5.52 5.97
N LEU A 38 -2.71 -4.26 5.62
CA LEU A 38 -3.60 -3.49 4.74
C LEU A 38 -3.65 -4.07 3.33
N ILE A 39 -2.51 -4.47 2.76
CA ILE A 39 -2.43 -5.10 1.43
C ILE A 39 -3.30 -6.36 1.37
N ARG A 40 -3.14 -7.27 2.33
CA ARG A 40 -3.96 -8.49 2.43
C ARG A 40 -5.43 -8.19 2.59
N SER A 41 -5.76 -7.15 3.36
CA SER A 41 -7.14 -6.73 3.57
C SER A 41 -7.74 -6.16 2.28
N ALA A 42 -6.98 -5.36 1.52
CA ALA A 42 -7.41 -4.79 0.25
C ALA A 42 -7.62 -5.88 -0.83
N GLN A 43 -6.72 -6.87 -0.89
CA GLN A 43 -6.89 -8.05 -1.76
C GLN A 43 -8.17 -8.81 -1.43
N LYS A 44 -8.42 -9.07 -0.13
CA LYS A 44 -9.64 -9.73 0.32
C LYS A 44 -10.90 -8.90 0.07
N GLU A 45 -10.83 -7.57 0.22
CA GLU A 45 -11.94 -6.66 -0.10
C GLU A 45 -12.29 -6.75 -1.60
N LEU A 46 -11.27 -6.77 -2.47
CA LEU A 46 -11.43 -6.88 -3.92
C LEU A 46 -12.06 -8.23 -4.31
N GLU A 47 -11.54 -9.34 -3.78
CA GLU A 47 -12.09 -10.68 -4.01
C GLU A 47 -13.56 -10.80 -3.56
N GLN A 48 -13.94 -10.09 -2.49
CA GLN A 48 -15.27 -10.15 -1.91
C GLN A 48 -16.22 -9.07 -2.43
N ASN A 49 -15.82 -8.27 -3.44
CA ASN A 49 -16.56 -7.10 -3.93
C ASN A 49 -17.01 -6.16 -2.80
N LYS A 50 -16.19 -6.03 -1.76
CA LYS A 50 -16.44 -5.17 -0.61
C LYS A 50 -15.96 -3.75 -0.87
N PRO A 51 -16.43 -2.77 -0.06
CA PRO A 51 -15.88 -1.43 -0.10
C PRO A 51 -14.36 -1.44 0.11
N SER A 52 -13.64 -0.69 -0.73
CA SER A 52 -12.16 -0.63 -0.75
C SER A 52 -11.61 0.25 0.37
N LYS A 53 -11.90 -0.09 1.62
CA LYS A 53 -11.45 0.67 2.80
C LYS A 53 -9.94 0.54 2.97
N ALA A 54 -9.42 -0.68 3.01
CA ALA A 54 -7.99 -0.92 3.17
C ALA A 54 -7.18 -0.30 2.02
N TYR A 55 -7.71 -0.33 0.80
CA TYR A 55 -7.12 0.32 -0.37
C TYR A 55 -6.95 1.85 -0.18
N ARG A 56 -7.95 2.52 0.41
CA ARG A 56 -7.88 3.95 0.74
C ARG A 56 -6.88 4.21 1.87
N GLU A 57 -6.79 3.32 2.85
CA GLU A 57 -5.83 3.45 3.96
C GLU A 57 -4.37 3.28 3.49
N ILE A 58 -4.10 2.36 2.55
CA ILE A 58 -2.77 2.24 1.91
C ILE A 58 -2.38 3.58 1.28
N TYR A 59 -3.29 4.25 0.56
CA TYR A 59 -3.01 5.55 -0.05
C TYR A 59 -2.61 6.61 0.99
N GLN A 60 -3.31 6.69 2.12
CA GLN A 60 -2.97 7.66 3.17
C GLN A 60 -1.61 7.36 3.79
N MET A 61 -1.32 6.08 4.03
CA MET A 61 -0.03 5.67 4.59
C MET A 61 1.12 5.98 3.63
N LEU A 62 0.93 5.73 2.33
CA LEU A 62 1.91 6.10 1.31
C LEU A 62 2.04 7.62 1.14
N LYS A 63 0.97 8.41 1.32
CA LYS A 63 1.10 9.88 1.35
C LYS A 63 2.01 10.34 2.47
N VAL A 64 1.84 9.81 3.68
CA VAL A 64 2.72 10.14 4.81
C VAL A 64 4.14 9.69 4.49
N LEU A 65 4.32 8.41 4.15
CA LEU A 65 5.64 7.83 3.89
C LEU A 65 6.40 8.49 2.73
N MET A 66 5.73 8.89 1.65
CA MET A 66 6.39 9.37 0.45
C MET A 66 6.44 10.90 0.31
N LEU A 67 5.71 11.64 1.15
CA LEU A 67 5.68 13.12 1.12
C LEU A 67 6.30 13.75 2.37
N GLU A 68 6.44 13.00 3.46
CA GLU A 68 7.03 13.49 4.72
C GLU A 68 8.47 12.98 4.95
N ASP A 69 8.97 12.07 4.10
CA ASP A 69 10.41 11.70 3.98
C ASP A 69 11.15 12.61 2.96
#